data_AF-Q97TY5-F1
#
_entry.id   AF-Q97TY5-F1
#
_cell.length_a   1.000
_cell.length_b   1.000
_cell.length_c   1.000
_cell.angle_alpha   90.00
_cell.angle_beta   90.00
_cell.angle_gamma   90.00
#
_symmetry.space_group_name_H-M   'P 1'
#
loop_
_entity.id
_entity.type
_entity.pdbx_description
1 polymer ?
#
loop_
_entity_poly.entity_id
_entity_poly.type
_entity_poly.pdbx_seq_one_letter_code
_entity_poly.pdbx_strand_id
1 'polypeptide(L)'
;MKLIYFSLLLTAVSLLIGSIMLFNTVPRIFTIGTLAIVMFLIASLFLINKYNFLTYILFVLAILAIIISSSSGAHVQAFREFGESLYITALDILMILGFYVGPILYIVAFLKDNLKR
;
A
#
# COMPACT_ATOMS: atom_id res chain seq x y z
N MET A 1 2.74 17.82 2.49
CA MET A 1 1.29 17.50 2.72
C MET A 1 0.56 16.91 1.52
N LYS A 2 0.24 17.62 0.41
CA LYS A 2 -0.60 17.04 -0.70
C LYS A 2 -0.12 15.66 -1.20
N LEU A 3 1.19 15.46 -1.30
CA LEU A 3 1.79 14.19 -1.72
C LEU A 3 1.57 13.04 -0.71
N ILE A 4 1.55 13.36 0.60
CA ILE A 4 1.23 12.38 1.65
C ILE A 4 -0.21 11.86 1.45
N TYR A 5 -1.18 12.76 1.28
CA TYR A 5 -2.57 12.37 1.03
C TYR A 5 -2.71 11.53 -0.24
N PHE A 6 -2.06 11.95 -1.33
CA PHE A 6 -2.08 11.20 -2.58
C PHE A 6 -1.49 9.80 -2.40
N SER A 7 -0.35 9.68 -1.72
CA SER A 7 0.30 8.37 -1.48
C SER A 7 -0.60 7.42 -0.67
N LEU A 8 -1.21 7.90 0.41
CA LEU A 8 -2.13 7.09 1.23
C LEU A 8 -3.37 6.66 0.44
N LEU A 9 -3.95 7.56 -0.35
CA LEU A 9 -5.13 7.26 -1.15
C LEU A 9 -4.82 6.27 -2.28
N LEU A 10 -3.69 6.46 -2.98
CA LEU A 10 -3.22 5.53 -4.01
C LEU A 10 -3.03 4.12 -3.42
N THR A 11 -2.37 4.01 -2.27
CA THR A 11 -2.19 2.73 -1.58
C THR A 11 -3.55 2.13 -1.20
N ALA A 12 -4.40 2.89 -0.52
CA ALA A 12 -5.69 2.39 -0.02
C ALA A 12 -6.60 1.90 -1.16
N VAL A 13 -6.70 2.65 -2.26
CA VAL A 13 -7.51 2.27 -3.43
C VAL A 13 -6.94 1.04 -4.11
N SER A 14 -5.62 0.97 -4.31
CA SER A 14 -4.99 -0.18 -4.96
C SER A 14 -5.18 -1.47 -4.16
N LEU A 15 -5.00 -1.39 -2.83
CA LEU A 15 -5.22 -2.52 -1.93
C LEU A 15 -6.70 -2.92 -1.86
N LEU A 16 -7.62 -1.96 -1.86
CA LEU A 16 -9.06 -2.25 -1.83
C LEU A 16 -9.48 -3.00 -3.11
N ILE A 17 -9.12 -2.50 -4.28
CA ILE A 17 -9.45 -3.14 -5.56
C ILE A 17 -8.79 -4.52 -5.63
N GLY A 18 -7.51 -4.63 -5.27
CA GLY A 18 -6.80 -5.91 -5.23
C GLY A 18 -7.47 -6.92 -4.30
N SER A 19 -7.93 -6.49 -3.12
CA SER A 19 -8.64 -7.36 -2.18
C SER A 19 -9.98 -7.88 -2.71
N ILE A 20 -10.70 -7.05 -3.47
CA ILE A 20 -11.97 -7.42 -4.11
C ILE A 20 -11.70 -8.42 -5.23
N MET A 21 -10.68 -8.18 -6.05
CA MET A 21 -10.33 -9.08 -7.15
C MET A 21 -9.85 -10.45 -6.67
N LEU A 22 -9.16 -10.51 -5.52
CA LEU A 22 -8.68 -11.74 -4.90
C LEU A 22 -9.69 -12.38 -3.95
N PHE A 23 -10.91 -11.84 -3.83
CA PHE A 23 -11.93 -12.36 -2.94
C PHE A 23 -12.23 -13.84 -3.28
N ASN A 24 -12.29 -14.69 -2.27
CA ASN A 24 -12.40 -16.16 -2.38
C ASN A 24 -11.25 -16.89 -3.12
N THR A 25 -10.23 -16.17 -3.60
CA THR A 25 -9.07 -16.76 -4.29
C THR A 25 -7.89 -16.99 -3.33
N VAL A 26 -7.79 -16.15 -2.29
CA VAL A 26 -6.78 -16.26 -1.23
C VAL A 26 -7.42 -16.66 0.12
N PRO A 27 -6.65 -17.24 1.06
CA PRO A 27 -7.13 -17.48 2.41
C PRO A 27 -7.74 -16.23 3.03
N ARG A 28 -8.94 -16.38 3.64
CA ARG A 28 -9.75 -15.26 4.15
C ARG A 28 -9.00 -14.32 5.10
N ILE A 29 -8.01 -14.85 5.84
CA ILE A 29 -7.16 -14.07 6.74
C ILE A 29 -6.42 -12.94 6.01
N PHE A 30 -5.94 -13.17 4.78
CA PHE A 30 -5.23 -12.16 4.00
C PHE A 30 -6.17 -11.08 3.48
N THR A 31 -7.39 -11.46 3.06
CA THR A 31 -8.42 -10.50 2.65
C THR A 31 -8.82 -9.61 3.81
N ILE A 32 -9.12 -10.19 4.98
CA ILE A 32 -9.51 -9.45 6.19
C ILE A 32 -8.36 -8.53 6.64
N GLY A 33 -7.13 -9.03 6.65
CA GLY A 33 -5.95 -8.23 6.99
C GLY A 33 -5.75 -7.04 6.04
N THR A 34 -5.90 -7.26 4.73
CA THR A 34 -5.79 -6.18 3.73
C THR A 34 -6.88 -5.13 3.92
N LEU A 35 -8.14 -5.53 4.16
CA LEU A 35 -9.23 -4.60 4.44
C LEU A 35 -9.01 -3.81 5.74
N ALA A 36 -8.46 -4.44 6.77
CA ALA A 36 -8.09 -3.73 8.00
C ALA A 36 -7.03 -2.66 7.75
N ILE A 37 -6.02 -2.95 6.92
CA ILE A 37 -5.00 -1.98 6.49
C ILE A 37 -5.65 -0.84 5.69
N VAL A 38 -6.54 -1.14 4.74
CA VAL A 38 -7.26 -0.12 3.97
C VAL A 38 -8.04 0.82 4.90
N MET A 39 -8.78 0.27 5.86
CA MET A 39 -9.53 1.05 6.84
C MET A 39 -8.61 1.93 7.69
N PHE A 40 -7.45 1.41 8.12
CA PHE A 40 -6.45 2.17 8.85
C PHE A 40 -5.86 3.33 8.01
N LEU A 41 -5.56 3.10 6.73
CA LEU A 41 -5.05 4.15 5.83
C LEU A 41 -6.11 5.24 5.59
N ILE A 42 -7.37 4.86 5.41
CA ILE A 42 -8.48 5.80 5.26
C ILE A 42 -8.68 6.60 6.55
N ALA A 43 -8.69 5.97 7.72
CA ALA A 43 -8.77 6.67 8.99
C ALA A 43 -7.58 7.63 9.17
N SER A 44 -6.38 7.21 8.78
CA SER A 44 -5.17 8.03 8.84
C SER A 44 -5.27 9.28 7.98
N LEU A 45 -5.90 9.24 6.80
CA LEU A 45 -6.12 10.42 5.95
C LEU A 45 -6.81 11.57 6.73
N PHE A 46 -7.80 11.26 7.58
CA PHE A 46 -8.53 12.28 8.34
C PHE A 46 -7.81 12.72 9.62
N LEU A 47 -6.93 11.87 10.16
CA LEU A 47 -6.32 12.05 11.47
C LEU A 47 -4.88 12.58 11.42
N ILE A 48 -4.21 12.52 10.27
CA ILE A 48 -2.78 12.84 10.13
C ILE A 48 -2.42 14.28 10.50
N ASN A 49 -3.32 15.25 10.32
CA ASN A 49 -3.09 16.65 10.72
C ASN A 49 -3.29 16.87 12.22
N LYS A 50 -4.10 16.02 12.86
CA LYS A 50 -4.40 16.12 14.29
C LYS A 50 -3.32 15.45 15.12
N TYR A 51 -2.72 14.38 14.59
CA TYR A 51 -1.78 13.54 15.32
C TYR A 51 -0.47 13.39 14.54
N ASN A 52 0.50 14.27 14.82
CA ASN A 52 1.80 14.27 14.15
C ASN A 52 2.53 12.92 14.26
N PHE A 53 2.35 12.17 15.35
CA PHE A 53 2.96 10.84 15.51
C PHE A 53 2.53 9.84 14.42
N LEU A 54 1.33 10.00 13.84
CA LEU A 54 0.85 9.14 12.75
C LEU A 54 1.76 9.21 11.53
N THR A 55 2.42 10.35 11.29
CA THR A 55 3.33 10.48 10.15
C THR A 55 4.54 9.54 10.26
N TYR A 56 5.05 9.35 11.47
CA TYR A 56 6.15 8.44 11.73
C TYR A 56 5.71 6.98 11.70
N ILE A 57 4.53 6.66 12.22
CA ILE A 57 3.97 5.30 12.13
C ILE A 57 3.79 4.89 10.67
N LEU A 58 3.16 5.75 9.87
CA LEU A 58 2.96 5.51 8.45
C LEU A 58 4.27 5.40 7.67
N PHE A 59 5.29 6.18 8.05
CA PHE A 59 6.63 6.05 7.48
C PHE A 59 7.24 4.65 7.75
N VAL A 60 7.17 4.17 9.00
CA VAL A 60 7.63 2.82 9.35
C VAL A 60 6.83 1.76 8.59
N LEU A 61 5.50 1.90 8.52
CA LEU A 61 4.63 0.99 7.78
C LEU A 61 4.93 1.00 6.27
N ALA A 62 5.27 2.15 5.69
CA ALA A 62 5.65 2.25 4.28
C ALA A 62 6.93 1.46 4.00
N ILE A 63 7.94 1.55 4.86
CA ILE A 63 9.17 0.74 4.76
C ILE A 63 8.85 -0.75 4.92
N LEU A 64 8.09 -1.11 5.95
CA LEU A 64 7.70 -2.49 6.21
C LEU A 64 6.90 -3.09 5.04
N ALA A 65 6.00 -2.31 4.42
CA ALA A 65 5.23 -2.75 3.27
C ALA A 65 6.15 -3.19 2.11
N ILE A 66 7.19 -2.41 1.81
CA ILE A 66 8.16 -2.72 0.75
C ILE A 66 8.95 -3.99 1.11
N ILE A 67 9.49 -4.07 2.34
CA ILE A 67 10.31 -5.20 2.80
C ILE A 67 9.49 -6.50 2.79
N ILE A 68 8.31 -6.48 3.41
CA ILE A 68 7.43 -7.65 3.49
C ILE A 68 6.96 -8.05 2.10
N SER A 69 6.61 -7.09 1.24
CA SER A 69 6.16 -7.39 -0.11
C SER A 69 7.26 -8.04 -0.95
N SER A 70 8.48 -7.50 -0.89
CA SER A 70 9.66 -8.06 -1.59
C SER A 70 10.08 -9.46 -1.12
N SER A 71 9.72 -9.83 0.11
CA SER A 71 10.03 -11.13 0.70
C SER A 71 8.89 -12.15 0.57
N SER A 72 7.74 -11.74 0.01
CA SER A 72 6.56 -12.58 -0.11
C SER A 72 6.66 -13.49 -1.33
N GLY A 73 6.64 -14.80 -1.11
CA GLY A 73 6.62 -15.79 -2.18
C GLY A 73 5.46 -15.59 -3.16
N ALA A 74 4.29 -15.14 -2.66
CA ALA A 74 3.13 -14.86 -3.49
C ALA A 74 3.35 -13.68 -4.44
N HIS A 75 4.00 -12.60 -3.98
CA HIS A 75 4.30 -11.45 -4.82
C HIS A 75 5.42 -11.76 -5.82
N VAL A 76 6.44 -12.51 -5.40
CA VAL A 76 7.50 -12.98 -6.30
C VAL A 76 6.94 -13.87 -7.40
N GLN A 77 5.99 -14.75 -7.08
CA GLN A 77 5.35 -15.61 -8.06
C GLN A 77 4.47 -14.81 -9.02
N ALA A 78 3.67 -13.86 -8.51
CA ALA A 78 2.83 -13.00 -9.33
C ALA A 78 3.65 -12.24 -10.40
N PHE A 79 4.82 -11.70 -10.03
CA PHE A 79 5.74 -11.07 -10.97
C PHE A 79 6.28 -12.01 -12.07
N ARG A 80 6.41 -13.31 -11.81
CA ARG A 80 6.87 -14.29 -12.82
C ARG A 80 5.79 -14.60 -13.84
N GLU A 81 4.52 -14.50 -13.43
CA GLU A 81 3.34 -14.73 -14.25
C GLU A 81 2.84 -13.42 -14.92
N PHE A 82 3.60 -12.32 -14.77
CA PHE A 82 3.25 -11.02 -15.33
C PHE A 82 3.07 -11.11 -16.85
N GLY A 83 1.91 -10.64 -17.33
CA GLY A 83 1.58 -10.66 -18.76
C GLY A 83 1.01 -11.98 -19.28
N GLU A 84 0.92 -13.03 -18.45
CA GLU A 84 0.28 -14.30 -18.87
C GLU A 84 -1.23 -14.16 -19.06
N SER A 85 -1.87 -13.27 -18.29
CA SER A 85 -3.27 -12.89 -18.51
C SER A 85 -3.54 -11.45 -18.10
N LEU A 86 -4.62 -10.88 -18.65
CA LEU A 86 -5.07 -9.53 -18.31
C LEU A 86 -5.46 -9.40 -16.82
N TYR A 87 -5.99 -10.48 -16.24
CA TYR A 87 -6.35 -10.55 -14.82
C TYR A 87 -5.11 -10.51 -13.92
N ILE A 88 -4.10 -11.37 -14.20
CA ILE A 88 -2.84 -11.42 -13.43
C ILE A 88 -2.10 -10.08 -13.56
N THR A 89 -1.99 -9.55 -14.78
CA THR A 89 -1.34 -8.25 -15.04
C THR A 89 -2.00 -7.11 -14.25
N ALA A 90 -3.33 -7.10 -14.16
CA ALA A 90 -4.04 -6.09 -13.37
C ALA A 90 -3.74 -6.22 -11.87
N LEU A 91 -3.71 -7.43 -11.34
CA LEU A 91 -3.31 -7.70 -9.95
C LEU A 91 -1.87 -7.25 -9.67
N ASP A 92 -0.97 -7.48 -10.61
CA ASP A 92 0.43 -7.07 -10.47
C ASP A 92 0.58 -5.55 -10.45
N ILE A 93 -0.14 -4.84 -11.32
CA ILE A 93 -0.18 -3.37 -11.30
C ILE A 93 -0.70 -2.88 -9.96
N LEU A 94 -1.79 -3.45 -9.45
CA LEU A 94 -2.36 -3.08 -8.14
C LEU A 94 -1.40 -3.37 -7.00
N MET A 95 -0.66 -4.48 -7.06
CA MET A 95 0.40 -4.81 -6.11
C MET A 95 1.52 -3.78 -6.15
N ILE A 96 2.02 -3.42 -7.34
CA ILE A 96 3.08 -2.41 -7.52
C ILE A 96 2.61 -1.06 -6.94
N LEU A 97 1.39 -0.65 -7.27
CA LEU A 97 0.84 0.62 -6.80
C LEU A 97 0.63 0.64 -5.28
N GLY A 98 0.10 -0.45 -4.73
CA GLY A 98 -0.22 -0.57 -3.30
C GLY A 98 1.00 -0.74 -2.40
N PHE A 99 1.96 -1.59 -2.78
CA PHE A 99 3.07 -1.99 -1.92
C PHE A 99 4.41 -1.31 -2.23
N TYR A 100 4.54 -0.68 -3.40
CA TYR A 100 5.78 -0.01 -3.80
C TYR A 100 5.56 1.47 -4.09
N VAL A 101 4.78 1.83 -5.11
CA VAL A 101 4.66 3.23 -5.57
C VAL A 101 4.06 4.11 -4.48
N GLY A 102 2.92 3.75 -3.90
CA GLY A 102 2.30 4.50 -2.80
C GLY A 102 3.24 4.66 -1.60
N PRO A 103 3.81 3.58 -1.04
CA PRO A 103 4.77 3.65 0.07
C PRO A 103 6.03 4.50 -0.24
N ILE A 104 6.61 4.38 -1.43
CA ILE A 104 7.76 5.19 -1.85
C ILE A 104 7.37 6.67 -1.92
N LEU A 105 6.22 7.00 -2.50
CA LEU A 105 5.73 8.38 -2.53
C LEU A 105 5.51 8.94 -1.12
N TYR A 106 5.03 8.11 -0.19
CA TYR A 106 4.90 8.48 1.22
C TYR A 106 6.27 8.82 1.84
N ILE A 107 7.25 7.94 1.67
CA ILE A 107 8.62 8.11 2.16
C ILE A 107 9.23 9.40 1.62
N VAL A 108 9.14 9.62 0.30
CA VAL A 108 9.65 10.84 -0.35
C VAL A 108 8.95 12.08 0.20
N ALA A 109 7.64 12.04 0.37
CA ALA A 109 6.87 13.15 0.92
C ALA A 109 7.28 13.46 2.37
N PHE A 110 7.44 12.43 3.19
CA PHE A 110 7.88 12.54 4.57
C PHE A 110 9.28 13.15 4.68
N LEU A 111 10.25 12.64 3.91
CA LEU A 111 11.62 13.17 3.90
C LEU A 111 11.65 14.63 3.43
N LYS A 112 10.90 14.97 2.38
CA LYS A 112 10.82 16.34 1.86
C LYS A 112 10.21 17.32 2.86
N ASP A 113 9.18 16.91 3.61
CA ASP A 113 8.52 17.77 4.59
C ASP A 113 9.40 17.97 5.85
N ASN A 114 10.29 17.01 6.18
CA ASN A 114 11.21 17.12 7.32
C ASN A 114 12.55 17.80 6.98
N LEU A 115 13.07 17.64 5.75
CA LEU A 115 14.31 18.33 5.31
C LEU A 115 14.14 19.84 5.08
N LYS A 116 12.88 20.30 4.95
CA LYS A 116 12.54 21.72 4.78
C LYS A 116 12.30 22.46 6.09
N ARG A 117 12.33 21.76 7.22
CA ARG A 117 12.26 22.34 8.56
C ARG A 117 13.67 22.52 9.11
#